data_AF-A0A3P1SI35-F1
#
_entry.id   AF-A0A3P1SI35-F1
#
_cell.length_a   1.000
_cell.length_b   1.000
_cell.length_c   1.000
_cell.angle_alpha   90.00
_cell.angle_beta   90.00
_cell.angle_gamma   90.00
#
_symmetry.space_group_name_H-M   'P 1'
#
loop_
_entity.id
_entity.type
_entity.pdbx_description
1 polymer ?
#
loop_
_entity_poly.entity_id
_entity_poly.type
_entity_poly.pdbx_seq_one_letter_code
_entity_poly.pdbx_strand_id
1 'polypeptide(L)'
;MTFVGHSLGGGEAIASSMATGRAAITFNPAAVSGLTKLVGGLNKDPNVVNYRAIGAKIGIGNIRLGGDMLNNLQEKIGLSLPGKTIGIPTGIVPTHTIDDFLKHKLPEP
;
A
#
# COMPACT_ATOMS: atom_id res chain seq x y z
N MET A 1 -5.20 -14.01 13.61
CA MET A 1 -4.44 -14.27 12.37
C MET A 1 -4.45 -13.00 11.54
N THR A 2 -3.30 -12.60 11.03
CA THR A 2 -3.10 -11.38 10.24
C THR A 2 -2.33 -11.76 8.97
N PHE A 3 -2.78 -11.29 7.81
CA PHE A 3 -2.05 -11.48 6.55
C PHE A 3 -0.98 -10.40 6.41
N VAL A 4 0.17 -10.75 5.86
CA VAL A 4 1.27 -9.81 5.63
C VAL A 4 1.79 -9.99 4.21
N GLY A 5 2.08 -8.88 3.53
CA GLY A 5 2.62 -8.96 2.18
C GLY A 5 3.22 -7.66 1.67
N HIS A 6 4.16 -7.79 0.75
CA HIS A 6 4.80 -6.69 0.04
C HIS A 6 4.52 -6.77 -1.46
N SER A 7 4.41 -5.62 -2.14
CA SER A 7 4.19 -5.58 -3.59
C SER A 7 2.96 -6.42 -3.99
N LEU A 8 3.10 -7.38 -4.92
CA LEU A 8 2.07 -8.35 -5.29
C LEU A 8 1.48 -9.09 -4.08
N GLY A 9 2.33 -9.62 -3.20
CA GLY A 9 1.88 -10.33 -2.01
C GLY A 9 1.08 -9.43 -1.05
N GLY A 10 1.33 -8.12 -1.07
CA GLY A 10 0.50 -7.14 -0.36
C GLY A 10 -0.92 -7.05 -0.93
N GLY A 11 -1.06 -7.09 -2.26
CA GLY A 11 -2.36 -7.16 -2.93
C GLY A 11 -3.13 -8.45 -2.62
N GLU A 12 -2.42 -9.59 -2.55
CA GLU A 12 -3.00 -10.88 -2.15
C GLU A 12 -3.43 -10.89 -0.68
N ALA A 13 -2.64 -10.26 0.21
CA ALA A 13 -3.00 -10.08 1.61
C ALA A 13 -4.25 -9.20 1.77
N ILE A 14 -4.37 -8.13 0.99
CA ILE A 14 -5.59 -7.30 0.92
C ILE A 14 -6.77 -8.13 0.44
N ALA A 15 -6.63 -8.86 -0.67
CA ALA A 15 -7.71 -9.68 -1.20
C ALA A 15 -8.17 -10.74 -0.18
N SER A 16 -7.22 -11.36 0.52
CA SER A 16 -7.49 -12.32 1.60
C SER A 16 -8.22 -11.68 2.78
N SER A 17 -7.87 -10.44 3.14
CA SER A 17 -8.61 -9.64 4.12
C SER A 17 -10.05 -9.39 3.65
N MET A 18 -10.25 -8.93 2.42
CA MET A 18 -11.58 -8.67 1.85
C MET A 18 -12.45 -9.94 1.69
N ALA A 19 -11.83 -11.11 1.51
CA ALA A 19 -12.55 -12.38 1.44
C ALA A 19 -12.93 -12.92 2.84
N THR A 20 -12.06 -12.73 3.83
CA THR A 20 -12.20 -13.39 5.14
C THR A 20 -12.72 -12.46 6.25
N GLY A 21 -12.50 -11.15 6.15
CA GLY A 21 -12.71 -10.15 7.20
C GLY A 21 -11.55 -10.07 8.20
N ARG A 22 -10.44 -10.79 7.97
CA ARG A 22 -9.28 -10.78 8.86
C ARG A 22 -8.36 -9.60 8.58
N ALA A 23 -7.56 -9.21 9.56
CA ALA A 23 -6.64 -8.10 9.42
C ALA A 23 -5.54 -8.38 8.37
N ALA A 24 -5.07 -7.34 7.67
CA ALA A 24 -3.86 -7.39 6.86
C ALA A 24 -2.95 -6.17 7.10
N ILE A 25 -1.64 -6.41 7.11
CA ILE A 25 -0.61 -5.39 7.16
C ILE A 25 0.23 -5.52 5.89
N THR A 26 0.38 -4.43 5.14
CA THR A 26 1.06 -4.50 3.84
C THR A 26 2.12 -3.42 3.67
N PHE A 27 3.05 -3.67 2.76
CA PHE A 27 4.19 -2.81 2.48
C PHE A 27 4.26 -2.55 0.98
N ASN A 28 4.15 -1.29 0.56
CA ASN A 28 4.06 -0.92 -0.86
C ASN A 28 3.16 -1.87 -1.69
N PRO A 29 1.93 -2.17 -1.25
CA PRO A 29 1.12 -3.22 -1.85
C PRO A 29 0.65 -2.85 -3.26
N ALA A 30 0.44 -3.88 -4.07
CA ALA A 30 -0.39 -3.76 -5.25
C ALA A 30 -1.87 -3.52 -4.86
N ALA A 31 -2.56 -2.65 -5.58
CA ALA A 31 -3.98 -2.42 -5.38
C ALA A 31 -4.82 -3.54 -6.01
N VAL A 32 -5.90 -3.92 -5.34
CA VAL A 32 -6.85 -4.90 -5.89
C VAL A 32 -7.81 -4.20 -6.85
N SER A 33 -7.80 -4.62 -8.12
CA SER A 33 -8.64 -4.01 -9.16
C SER A 33 -10.14 -4.22 -8.90
N GLY A 34 -10.99 -3.32 -9.42
CA GLY A 34 -12.45 -3.47 -9.31
C GLY A 34 -12.97 -4.78 -9.90
N LEU A 35 -12.41 -5.22 -11.03
CA LEU A 35 -12.76 -6.49 -11.65
C LEU A 35 -12.39 -7.68 -10.75
N THR A 36 -11.20 -7.67 -10.15
CA THR A 36 -10.78 -8.70 -9.19
C THR A 36 -11.70 -8.74 -7.97
N LYS A 37 -12.13 -7.57 -7.46
CA LYS A 37 -13.08 -7.51 -6.35
C LYS A 37 -14.42 -8.15 -6.70
N LEU A 38 -14.93 -7.86 -7.89
CA LEU A 38 -16.19 -8.40 -8.39
C LEU A 38 -16.13 -9.92 -8.60
N VAL A 39 -15.13 -10.39 -9.36
CA VAL A 39 -14.97 -11.82 -9.69
C VAL A 39 -14.66 -12.65 -8.44
N GLY A 40 -13.87 -12.11 -7.51
CA GLY A 40 -13.49 -12.79 -6.28
C GLY A 40 -14.50 -12.67 -5.13
N GLY A 41 -15.61 -11.93 -5.30
CA GLY A 41 -16.57 -11.70 -4.22
C GLY A 41 -15.97 -11.00 -2.99
N LEU A 42 -15.00 -10.09 -3.21
CA LEU A 42 -14.19 -9.44 -2.18
C LEU A 42 -14.96 -8.27 -1.53
N ASN A 43 -16.08 -8.58 -0.89
CA ASN A 43 -17.09 -7.62 -0.46
C ASN A 43 -17.07 -7.28 1.04
N LYS A 44 -16.22 -7.94 1.84
CA LYS A 44 -16.13 -7.62 3.27
C LYS A 44 -15.37 -6.32 3.49
N ASP A 45 -15.69 -5.66 4.59
CA ASP A 45 -15.01 -4.44 5.01
C ASP A 45 -13.51 -4.73 5.28
N PRO A 46 -12.58 -4.12 4.50
CA PRO A 46 -11.16 -4.41 4.60
C PRO A 46 -10.54 -3.80 5.87
N ASN A 47 -10.20 -4.65 6.83
CA ASN A 47 -9.34 -4.29 7.96
C ASN A 47 -7.87 -4.34 7.55
N VAL A 48 -7.42 -3.31 6.82
CA VAL A 48 -6.08 -3.26 6.22
C VAL A 48 -5.33 -2.02 6.67
N VAL A 49 -4.06 -2.21 7.04
CA VAL A 49 -3.07 -1.13 7.21
C VAL A 49 -1.99 -1.28 6.14
N ASN A 50 -1.81 -0.24 5.33
CA ASN A 50 -0.81 -0.20 4.25
C ASN A 50 0.30 0.79 4.61
N TYR A 51 1.53 0.31 4.76
CA TYR A 51 2.72 1.16 4.81
C TYR A 51 3.19 1.44 3.39
N ARG A 52 3.29 2.72 3.04
CA ARG A 52 3.72 3.16 1.70
C ARG A 52 4.95 4.04 1.81
N ALA A 53 5.97 3.75 1.03
CA ALA A 53 7.11 4.64 0.85
C ALA A 53 6.65 5.90 0.09
N ILE A 54 6.77 7.06 0.73
CA ILE A 54 6.39 8.34 0.13
C ILE A 54 7.62 9.20 -0.15
N GLY A 55 7.60 9.84 -1.32
CA GLY A 55 8.64 10.77 -1.72
C GLY A 55 8.69 12.03 -0.84
N ALA A 56 9.87 12.65 -0.80
CA ALA A 56 10.09 13.93 -0.15
C ALA A 56 9.36 15.06 -0.89
N LYS A 57 8.75 15.97 -0.13
CA LYS A 57 8.20 17.21 -0.69
C LYS A 57 9.36 18.13 -1.08
N ILE A 58 9.32 18.69 -2.28
CA ILE A 58 10.31 19.66 -2.75
C ILE A 58 9.64 20.96 -3.17
N GLY A 59 10.21 22.09 -2.72
CA GLY A 59 9.73 23.43 -3.06
C GLY A 59 8.43 23.84 -2.38
N ILE A 60 7.75 24.82 -2.98
CA ILE A 60 6.46 25.37 -2.53
C ILE A 60 5.33 24.63 -3.29
N GLY A 61 4.55 23.80 -2.59
CA GLY A 61 3.42 23.07 -3.18
C GLY A 61 3.33 21.60 -2.77
N ASN A 62 2.53 20.80 -3.50
CA ASN A 62 2.33 19.36 -3.26
C ASN A 62 3.19 18.45 -4.16
N ILE A 63 4.27 18.97 -4.73
CA ILE A 63 5.18 18.18 -5.57
C ILE A 63 6.00 17.25 -4.67
N ARG A 64 5.97 15.95 -4.98
CA ARG A 64 6.74 14.91 -4.29
C ARG A 64 7.70 14.25 -5.27
N LEU A 65 8.97 14.13 -4.90
CA LEU A 65 9.97 13.37 -5.65
C LEU A 65 10.30 12.07 -4.92
N GLY A 66 10.44 10.99 -5.68
CA GLY A 66 10.73 9.65 -5.16
C GLY A 66 9.49 8.91 -4.64
N GLY A 67 9.71 8.03 -3.66
CA GLY A 67 8.68 7.16 -3.10
C GLY A 67 8.38 5.95 -3.98
N ASP A 68 7.31 5.24 -3.64
CA ASP A 68 6.98 3.96 -4.26
C ASP A 68 6.52 4.08 -5.72
N MET A 69 7.27 3.49 -6.65
CA MET A 69 7.00 3.59 -8.08
C MET A 69 5.68 2.91 -8.48
N LEU A 70 5.38 1.75 -7.87
CA LEU A 70 4.17 0.98 -8.16
C LEU A 70 2.93 1.76 -7.72
N ASN A 71 2.92 2.23 -6.48
CA ASN A 71 1.80 2.96 -5.91
C ASN A 71 1.58 4.29 -6.65
N ASN A 72 2.65 4.99 -7.04
CA ASN A 72 2.52 6.20 -7.84
C ASN A 72 1.90 5.94 -9.22
N LEU A 73 2.18 4.78 -9.85
CA LEU A 73 1.53 4.40 -11.11
C LEU A 73 0.07 4.01 -10.90
N GLN A 74 -0.23 3.24 -9.86
CA GLN A 74 -1.58 2.81 -9.51
C GLN A 74 -2.52 4.00 -9.29
N GLU A 75 -2.07 5.03 -8.58
CA GLU A 75 -2.86 6.26 -8.37
C GLU A 75 -3.16 6.98 -9.69
N LYS A 76 -2.19 7.03 -10.62
CA LYS A 76 -2.39 7.67 -11.93
C LYS A 76 -3.44 6.96 -12.79
N ILE A 77 -3.57 5.64 -12.65
CA ILE A 77 -4.58 4.86 -13.38
C ILE A 77 -5.89 4.67 -12.58
N GLY A 78 -6.06 5.42 -11.49
CA GLY A 78 -7.30 5.42 -10.70
C GLY A 78 -7.48 4.23 -9.76
N LEU A 79 -6.43 3.44 -9.50
CA LEU A 79 -6.46 2.37 -8.50
C LEU A 79 -6.15 2.94 -7.11
N SER A 80 -6.96 2.57 -6.13
CA SER A 80 -6.79 2.97 -4.74
C SER A 80 -6.62 1.78 -3.80
N LEU A 81 -5.82 1.98 -2.76
CA LEU A 81 -5.65 1.00 -1.69
C LEU A 81 -6.83 1.12 -0.69
N PRO A 82 -7.45 -0.01 -0.30
CA PRO A 82 -8.47 0.00 0.75
C PRO A 82 -7.83 0.13 2.15
N GLY A 83 -8.64 0.56 3.12
CA GLY A 83 -8.22 0.66 4.52
C GLY A 83 -7.33 1.89 4.81
N LYS A 84 -6.56 1.81 5.88
CA LYS A 84 -5.69 2.90 6.37
C LYS A 84 -4.36 2.86 5.61
N THR A 85 -3.92 4.01 5.08
CA THR A 85 -2.60 4.14 4.45
C THR A 85 -1.71 5.04 5.28
N ILE A 86 -0.53 4.54 5.68
CA ILE A 86 0.48 5.24 6.45
C ILE A 86 1.68 5.49 5.54
N GLY A 87 1.97 6.75 5.26
CA GLY A 87 3.12 7.13 4.44
C GLY A 87 4.41 7.20 5.25
N ILE A 88 5.45 6.49 4.82
CA ILE A 88 6.79 6.45 5.40
C ILE A 88 7.73 7.25 4.48
N PRO A 89 8.27 8.41 4.92
CA PRO A 89 9.16 9.22 4.10
C PRO A 89 10.48 8.50 3.82
N THR A 90 10.78 8.20 2.54
CA THR A 90 12.02 7.48 2.14
C THR A 90 13.01 8.35 1.36
N GLY A 91 12.74 9.66 1.27
CA GLY A 91 13.61 10.62 0.58
C GLY A 91 13.19 10.88 -0.87
N ILE A 92 14.15 11.29 -1.70
CA ILE A 92 13.93 11.74 -3.09
C ILE A 92 14.11 10.63 -4.13
N VAL A 93 14.63 9.48 -3.72
CA VAL A 93 14.93 8.36 -4.63
C VAL A 93 13.66 7.51 -4.82
N PRO A 94 13.29 7.17 -6.08
CA PRO A 94 12.25 6.18 -6.33
C PRO A 94 12.61 4.83 -5.69
N THR A 95 11.63 4.18 -5.07
CA THR A 95 11.82 2.90 -4.39
C THR A 95 10.67 1.95 -4.67
N HIS A 96 10.88 0.67 -4.36
CA HIS A 96 9.86 -0.36 -4.23
C HIS A 96 10.37 -1.50 -3.33
N THR A 97 11.34 -1.23 -2.45
CA THR A 97 11.91 -2.25 -1.56
C THR A 97 11.22 -2.25 -0.21
N ILE A 98 11.14 -3.43 0.41
CA ILE A 98 10.70 -3.57 1.79
C ILE A 98 11.75 -3.04 2.78
N ASP A 99 13.02 -2.99 2.38
CA ASP A 99 14.14 -2.61 3.26
C ASP A 99 14.03 -1.18 3.79
N ASP A 100 13.32 -0.31 3.07
CA ASP A 100 13.11 1.05 3.53
C ASP A 100 12.29 1.09 4.82
N PHE A 101 11.34 0.17 4.99
CA PHE A 101 10.56 0.08 6.22
C PHE A 101 11.37 -0.44 7.40
N LEU A 102 12.43 -1.22 7.14
CA LEU A 102 13.32 -1.73 8.20
C LEU A 102 14.22 -0.63 8.77
N LYS A 103 14.45 0.46 8.02
CA LYS A 103 15.28 1.60 8.43
C LYS A 103 14.50 2.61 9.28
N HIS A 104 13.18 2.43 9.44
CA HIS A 104 12.31 3.37 10.13
C HIS A 104 11.52 2.67 11.23
N LYS A 105 11.29 3.38 12.35
CA LYS A 105 10.29 2.94 13.33
C LYS A 105 8.91 3.17 12.74
N LEU A 106 8.19 2.08 12.49
CA LEU A 106 6.84 2.15 11.92
C LEU A 106 5.82 2.56 13.00
N PRO A 107 4.86 3.44 12.68
CA PRO A 107 3.72 3.70 13.55
C PRO A 107 2.89 2.43 13.75
N GLU A 108 2.30 2.25 14.93
CA GLU A 108 1.42 1.12 15.20
C GLU A 108 0.20 1.11 14.24
N PRO A 109 -0.23 -0.08 13.78
CA PRO A 109 -1.36 -0.25 12.87
C PRO A 109 -2.67 0.30 13.42
#